data_AF-A0A0G1LKJ7-F1
#
_entry.id   AF-A0A0G1LKJ7-F1
#
_cell.length_a   1.000
_cell.length_b   1.000
_cell.length_c   1.000
_cell.angle_alpha   90.00
_cell.angle_beta   90.00
_cell.angle_gamma   90.00
#
_symmetry.space_group_name_H-M   'P 1'
#
loop_
_entity.id
_entity.type
_entity.pdbx_description
1 polymer ?
#
loop_
_entity_poly.entity_id
_entity_poly.type
_entity_poly.pdbx_seq_one_letter_code
_entity_poly.pdbx_strand_id
1 'polypeptide(L)' 'MSKYLVTGGAGYIGGVCVEEMIKRGDEVVMLDNLSVGHKENA' A
#
# COMPACT_ATOMS: atom_id res chain seq x y z
N MET A 1 -13.75 10.96 -2.28
CA MET A 1 -12.32 11.17 -2.04
C MET A 1 -12.12 11.33 -0.55
N SER A 2 -11.52 10.33 0.07
CA SER A 2 -11.13 10.34 1.49
C SER A 2 -9.61 10.16 1.60
N LYS A 3 -9.03 10.56 2.73
CA LYS A 3 -7.59 10.44 3.00
C LYS A 3 -7.33 9.30 3.97
N TYR A 4 -6.43 8.38 3.59
CA TYR A 4 -6.13 7.17 4.36
C TYR A 4 -4.64 7.05 4.68
N LEU A 5 -4.33 6.55 5.89
CA LEU A 5 -3.02 6.04 6.27
C LEU A 5 -3.05 4.52 6.25
N VAL A 6 -2.17 3.89 5.48
CA VAL A 6 -2.05 2.43 5.39
C VAL A 6 -0.71 1.99 5.97
N THR A 7 -0.74 1.26 7.08
CA THR A 7 0.43 0.60 7.65
C THR A 7 0.67 -0.74 6.97
N GLY A 8 1.92 -1.10 6.66
CA GLY A 8 2.21 -2.36 5.95
C GLY A 8 1.83 -2.32 4.47
N GLY A 9 1.73 -1.11 3.89
CA GLY A 9 1.24 -0.91 2.53
C GLY A 9 2.15 -1.48 1.43
N ALA A 10 3.41 -1.78 1.73
CA ALA A 10 4.34 -2.37 0.76
C ALA A 10 4.32 -3.91 0.79
N GLY A 11 3.57 -4.53 1.72
CA GLY A 11 3.30 -5.96 1.71
C GLY A 11 2.29 -6.36 0.62
N TYR A 12 2.12 -7.67 0.36
CA TYR A 12 1.24 -8.18 -0.69
C TYR A 12 -0.21 -7.64 -0.59
N ILE A 13 -0.86 -7.83 0.56
CA ILE A 13 -2.23 -7.37 0.78
C ILE A 13 -2.28 -5.84 0.79
N GLY A 14 -1.32 -5.21 1.47
CA GLY A 14 -1.22 -3.75 1.56
C GLY A 14 -1.16 -3.11 0.17
N GLY A 15 -0.31 -3.62 -0.71
CA GLY A 15 -0.12 -3.13 -2.06
C GLY A 15 -1.38 -3.27 -2.92
N VAL A 16 -2.02 -4.44 -2.90
CA VAL A 16 -3.29 -4.66 -3.62
C VAL A 16 -4.39 -3.72 -3.12
N CYS A 17 -4.52 -3.53 -1.80
CA CYS A 17 -5.50 -2.60 -1.25
C CYS A 17 -5.22 -1.16 -1.66
N VAL A 18 -3.96 -0.72 -1.58
CA VAL A 18 -3.56 0.65 -1.97
C VAL A 18 -3.83 0.89 -3.45
N GLU A 19 -3.56 -0.08 -4.32
CA GLU A 19 -3.85 0.00 -5.75
C GLU A 19 -5.34 0.26 -6.02
N GLU A 20 -6.24 -0.49 -5.38
CA GLU A 20 -7.68 -0.29 -5.52
C GLU A 20 -8.17 1.04 -4.93
N MET A 21 -7.58 1.50 -3.81
CA MET A 21 -7.90 2.80 -3.22
C MET A 21 -7.51 3.95 -4.15
N ILE A 22 -6.34 3.87 -4.79
CA ILE A 22 -5.90 4.85 -5.79
C ILE A 22 -6.84 4.83 -7.01
N LYS A 23 -7.21 3.64 -7.53
CA LYS A 23 -8.19 3.52 -8.64
C LYS A 23 -9.54 4.15 -8.30
N ARG A 24 -9.98 4.08 -7.05
CA ARG A 24 -11.20 4.73 -6.54
C ARG A 24 -11.07 6.26 -6.43
N GLY A 25 -9.86 6.81 -6.53
CA GLY A 25 -9.58 8.23 -6.43
C GLY A 25 -9.38 8.73 -5.00
N ASP A 26 -8.97 7.85 -4.09
CA ASP A 26 -8.62 8.23 -2.72
C ASP A 26 -7.16 8.69 -2.59
N GLU A 27 -6.92 9.55 -1.61
CA GLU A 27 -5.57 9.95 -1.23
C GLU A 27 -5.02 8.97 -0.20
N VAL A 28 -3.87 8.36 -0.47
CA VAL A 28 -3.29 7.32 0.37
C VAL A 28 -1.86 7.67 0.74
N VAL A 29 -1.55 7.59 2.03
CA VAL A 29 -0.18 7.64 2.56
C VAL A 29 0.16 6.25 3.10
N MET A 30 1.28 5.70 2.67
CA MET A 30 1.78 4.40 3.15
C MET A 30 2.86 4.60 4.22
N LEU A 31 2.78 3.79 5.27
CA LEU A 31 3.85 3.62 6.26
C LEU A 31 4.24 2.15 6.31
N ASP A 32 5.47 1.85 5.93
CA ASP A 32 5.99 0.49 5.93
C ASP A 32 7.43 0.48 6.43
N ASN A 33 7.80 -0.54 7.19
CA ASN A 33 9.16 -0.72 7.70
C ASN A 33 10.00 -1.61 6.79
N LEU A 34 9.43 -2.15 5.71
CA LEU A 34 10.05 -3.02 4.72
C LEU A 34 10.69 -4.27 5.33
N SER A 35 10.23 -4.70 6.51
CA SER A 35 10.78 -5.87 7.20
C SER A 35 10.46 -7.19 6.50
N VAL A 36 9.42 -7.20 5.66
CA VAL A 36 9.01 -8.35 4.85
C VAL A 36 8.74 -7.87 3.43
N GLY A 37 9.53 -8.35 2.48
CA GLY A 37 9.43 -7.96 1.07
C GLY A 37 10.41 -8.76 0.22
N HIS A 38 9.88 -9.65 -0.61
CA HIS A 38 10.69 -10.43 -1.53
C HIS A 38 11.27 -9.49 -2.60
N LYS A 39 12.57 -9.19 -2.48
CA LYS A 39 13.38 -8.55 -3.55
C LYS A 39 13.38 -9.34 -4.87
N GLU A 40 12.74 -10.51 -4.91
CA GLU A 40 12.75 -11.46 -6.03
C GLU A 40 11.64 -11.19 -7.07
N ASN A 41 10.67 -10.32 -6.78
CA ASN A 41 9.55 -10.02 -7.70
C ASN A 41 9.60 -8.61 -8.32
N ALA A 42 10.76 -7.95 -8.30
CA ALA A 42 10.95 -6.66 -8.97
C ALA A 42 11.49 -6.84 -10.40
#